data_AF-A0A1H3EEB0-F1
#
_entry.id   AF-A0A1H3EEB0-F1
#
_cell.length_a   1.000
_cell.length_b   1.000
_cell.length_c   1.000
_cell.angle_alpha   90.00
_cell.angle_beta   90.00
_cell.angle_gamma   90.00
#
_symmetry.space_group_name_H-M   'P 1'
#
loop_
_entity.id
_entity.type
_entity.pdbx_description
1 polymer ?
#
loop_
_entity_poly.entity_id
_entity_poly.type
_entity_poly.pdbx_seq_one_letter_code
_entity_poly.pdbx_strand_id
1 'polypeptide(L)'
;MSQISKDVMKHVCELSLRAELEKMYRLNVNSIMYQPLSDEKVNQLARKIGLLPLEYRNILFFCYCFNSTSSEIEKVLKIENVISKIRYIQKMLSSFMGLGDSWIDENSMKRACNIALIEDIKDYDNIKVLHEPNYSKSFW
;
A
#
# COMPACT_ATOMS: atom_id res chain seq x y z
N MET A 1 27.83 7.41 -13.42
CA MET A 1 26.87 8.54 -13.52
C MET A 1 27.36 9.68 -12.66
N SER A 2 27.39 10.91 -13.18
CA SER A 2 27.78 12.08 -12.37
C SER A 2 26.69 12.42 -11.34
N GLN A 3 27.07 13.12 -10.28
CA GLN A 3 26.12 13.58 -9.25
C GLN A 3 24.99 14.42 -9.85
N ILE A 4 25.32 15.30 -10.81
CA ILE A 4 24.38 16.14 -11.55
C ILE A 4 23.31 15.29 -12.24
N SER A 5 23.71 14.18 -12.89
CA SER A 5 22.77 13.28 -13.57
C SER A 5 21.80 12.61 -12.59
N LYS A 6 22.26 12.24 -11.39
CA LYS A 6 21.38 11.66 -10.35
C LYS A 6 20.37 12.67 -9.84
N ASP A 7 20.80 13.91 -9.60
CA ASP A 7 19.95 14.96 -9.06
C ASP A 7 18.87 15.38 -10.07
N VAL A 8 19.23 15.49 -11.36
CA VAL A 8 18.26 15.75 -12.43
C VAL A 8 17.24 14.61 -12.54
N MET A 9 17.67 13.35 -12.53
CA MET A 9 16.74 12.22 -12.60
C MET A 9 15.80 12.17 -11.41
N LYS A 10 16.29 12.41 -10.18
CA LYS A 10 15.46 12.49 -8.99
C LYS A 10 14.36 13.54 -9.15
N HIS A 11 14.73 14.74 -9.59
CA HIS A 11 13.78 15.84 -9.76
C HIS A 11 12.71 15.53 -10.82
N VAL A 12 13.12 14.97 -11.97
CA VAL A 12 12.19 14.59 -13.04
C VAL A 12 11.20 13.51 -12.56
N CYS A 13 11.69 12.51 -11.82
CA CYS A 13 10.83 11.47 -11.24
C CYS A 13 9.81 12.05 -10.24
N GLU A 14 10.24 12.97 -9.37
CA GLU A 14 9.36 13.63 -8.42
C GLU A 14 8.26 14.44 -9.12
N LEU A 15 8.61 15.21 -10.16
CA LEU A 15 7.64 15.95 -10.96
C LEU A 15 6.65 15.02 -11.67
N SER A 16 7.15 13.93 -12.26
CA SER A 16 6.30 12.93 -12.91
C SER A 16 5.32 12.28 -11.93
N LEU A 17 5.78 11.96 -10.72
CA LEU A 17 4.93 11.39 -9.68
C LEU A 17 3.85 12.38 -9.24
N ARG A 18 4.20 13.65 -9.01
CA ARG A 18 3.22 14.69 -8.65
C ARG A 18 2.15 14.86 -9.71
N ALA A 19 2.55 14.95 -10.98
CA ALA A 19 1.61 15.07 -12.10
C ALA A 19 0.66 13.87 -12.16
N GLU A 20 1.14 12.65 -11.90
CA GLU A 20 0.28 11.47 -11.89
C GLU A 20 -0.69 11.46 -10.70
N LEU A 21 -0.25 11.87 -9.51
CA LEU A 21 -1.12 12.00 -8.34
C LEU A 21 -2.21 13.07 -8.53
N GLU A 22 -1.90 14.19 -9.20
CA GLU A 22 -2.90 15.20 -9.56
C GLU A 22 -3.94 14.65 -10.54
N LYS A 23 -3.52 13.84 -11.52
CA LYS A 23 -4.47 13.13 -12.39
C LYS A 23 -5.36 12.18 -11.59
N MET A 24 -4.78 11.43 -10.65
CA MET A 24 -5.55 10.52 -9.78
C MET A 24 -6.56 11.27 -8.93
N TYR A 25 -6.24 12.48 -8.46
CA TYR A 25 -7.18 13.32 -7.72
C TYR A 25 -8.41 13.68 -8.55
N ARG A 26 -8.18 14.11 -9.81
CA ARG A 26 -9.22 14.55 -10.75
C ARG A 26 -10.00 13.41 -11.42
N LEU A 27 -9.53 12.17 -11.26
CA LEU A 27 -10.12 11.00 -11.90
C LEU A 27 -11.56 10.78 -11.42
N ASN A 28 -12.49 10.60 -12.37
CA ASN A 28 -13.85 10.18 -12.08
C ASN A 28 -13.86 8.68 -11.77
N VAL A 29 -14.04 8.33 -10.50
CA VAL A 29 -14.06 6.92 -10.06
C VAL A 29 -15.26 6.14 -10.59
N ASN A 30 -16.34 6.83 -10.96
CA ASN A 30 -17.57 6.19 -11.45
C ASN A 30 -17.44 5.70 -12.90
N SER A 31 -16.43 6.19 -13.64
CA SER A 31 -16.16 5.74 -15.01
C SER A 31 -15.18 4.56 -15.07
N ILE A 32 -14.69 4.09 -13.92
CA ILE A 32 -13.71 3.01 -13.86
C ILE A 32 -14.43 1.67 -13.87
N MET A 33 -14.00 0.77 -14.76
CA MET A 33 -14.45 -0.62 -14.76
C MET A 33 -13.65 -1.40 -13.73
N TYR A 34 -14.36 -2.07 -12.82
CA TYR A 34 -13.73 -2.92 -11.81
C TYR A 34 -13.94 -4.39 -12.14
N GLN A 35 -12.88 -5.18 -11.98
CA GLN A 35 -12.87 -6.61 -12.29
C GLN A 35 -12.52 -7.42 -11.03
N PRO A 36 -13.36 -8.41 -10.66
CA PRO A 36 -13.03 -9.34 -9.60
C PRO A 36 -11.92 -10.29 -10.03
N LEU A 37 -11.09 -10.68 -9.07
CA LEU A 37 -10.01 -11.64 -9.27
C LEU A 37 -10.39 -13.02 -8.73
N SER A 38 -10.00 -14.06 -9.44
CA SER A 38 -9.98 -15.44 -8.94
C SER A 38 -9.02 -15.57 -7.75
N ASP A 39 -9.21 -16.57 -6.89
CA ASP A 39 -8.37 -16.81 -5.71
C ASP A 39 -6.87 -16.92 -6.02
N GLU A 40 -6.51 -17.58 -7.11
CA GLU A 40 -5.11 -17.67 -7.55
C GLU A 40 -4.53 -16.29 -7.85
N LYS A 41 -5.30 -15.44 -8.54
CA LYS A 41 -4.92 -14.05 -8.85
C LYS A 41 -4.87 -13.17 -7.61
N VAL A 42 -5.73 -13.41 -6.62
CA VAL A 42 -5.67 -12.73 -5.31
C VAL A 42 -4.36 -13.07 -4.59
N ASN A 43 -3.91 -14.33 -4.61
CA ASN A 43 -2.62 -14.73 -4.05
C ASN A 43 -1.43 -14.08 -4.79
N GLN A 44 -1.51 -14.00 -6.13
CA GLN A 44 -0.50 -13.28 -6.92
C GLN A 44 -0.46 -11.79 -6.58
N LEU A 45 -1.63 -11.16 -6.40
CA LEU A 45 -1.74 -9.77 -5.99
C LEU A 45 -1.15 -9.55 -4.59
N ALA A 46 -1.43 -10.44 -3.62
CA ALA A 46 -0.88 -10.35 -2.28
C ALA A 46 0.66 -10.35 -2.27
N ARG A 47 1.28 -11.24 -3.07
CA ARG A 47 2.74 -11.26 -3.25
C ARG A 47 3.26 -9.93 -3.82
N LYS A 48 2.58 -9.36 -4.82
CA LYS A 48 2.96 -8.06 -5.40
C LYS A 48 2.82 -6.93 -4.38
N ILE A 49 1.77 -6.93 -3.56
CA ILE A 49 1.58 -5.96 -2.46
C ILE A 49 2.76 -6.06 -1.49
N GLY A 50 3.17 -7.27 -1.11
CA GLY A 50 4.33 -7.49 -0.24
C GLY A 50 5.64 -6.89 -0.77
N LEU A 51 5.77 -6.75 -2.10
CA LEU A 51 6.96 -6.16 -2.75
C LEU A 51 6.90 -4.64 -2.91
N LEU A 52 5.79 -3.98 -2.55
CA LEU A 52 5.67 -2.53 -2.64
C LEU A 52 6.57 -1.82 -1.61
N PRO A 53 6.94 -0.54 -1.86
CA PRO A 53 7.55 0.30 -0.86
C PRO A 53 6.71 0.35 0.43
N LEU A 54 7.39 0.44 1.58
CA LEU A 54 6.76 0.39 2.91
C LEU A 54 5.59 1.37 3.05
N GLU A 55 5.75 2.61 2.59
CA GLU A 55 4.69 3.62 2.62
C GLU A 55 3.42 3.14 1.91
N TYR A 56 3.54 2.56 0.72
CA TYR A 56 2.40 2.10 -0.07
C TYR A 56 1.73 0.88 0.54
N ARG A 57 2.51 -0.05 1.11
CA ARG A 57 1.96 -1.19 1.87
C ARG A 57 1.15 -0.70 3.06
N ASN A 58 1.70 0.24 3.84
CA ASN A 58 1.02 0.78 5.01
C ASN A 58 -0.28 1.49 4.62
N ILE A 59 -0.28 2.32 3.59
CA ILE A 59 -1.51 2.96 3.07
C ILE A 59 -2.58 1.90 2.75
N LEU A 60 -2.20 0.82 2.04
CA LEU A 60 -3.13 -0.25 1.70
C LEU A 60 -3.63 -1.00 2.94
N PHE A 61 -2.78 -1.31 3.91
CA PHE A 61 -3.18 -1.99 5.14
C PHE A 61 -4.15 -1.16 5.97
N PHE A 62 -3.89 0.14 6.15
CA PHE A 62 -4.84 1.02 6.81
C PHE A 62 -6.17 1.12 6.05
N CYS A 63 -6.13 1.25 4.73
CA CYS A 63 -7.34 1.37 3.93
C CYS A 63 -8.18 0.08 3.93
N TYR A 64 -7.57 -1.09 3.73
CA TYR A 64 -8.29 -2.33 3.44
C TYR A 64 -8.35 -3.33 4.59
N CYS A 65 -7.36 -3.35 5.47
CA CYS A 65 -7.34 -4.24 6.63
C CYS A 65 -7.96 -3.58 7.86
N PHE A 66 -7.64 -2.30 8.10
CA PHE A 66 -8.10 -1.57 9.27
C PHE A 66 -9.33 -0.68 9.01
N ASN A 67 -9.81 -0.60 7.76
CA ASN A 67 -10.93 0.25 7.32
C ASN A 67 -10.80 1.72 7.76
N SER A 68 -9.57 2.24 7.82
CA SER A 68 -9.31 3.63 8.19
C SER A 68 -9.70 4.57 7.06
N THR A 69 -10.27 5.72 7.42
CA THR A 69 -10.58 6.80 6.49
C THR A 69 -9.30 7.45 5.98
N SER A 70 -9.34 8.09 4.81
CA SER A 70 -8.15 8.76 4.26
C SER A 70 -7.57 9.82 5.21
N SER A 71 -8.42 10.54 5.96
CA SER A 71 -7.97 11.53 6.95
C SER A 71 -7.22 10.88 8.12
N GLU A 72 -7.65 9.71 8.60
CA GLU A 72 -6.95 8.98 9.66
C GLU A 72 -5.59 8.47 9.16
N ILE A 73 -5.55 7.95 7.93
CA ILE A 73 -4.30 7.48 7.31
C ILE A 73 -3.29 8.61 7.20
N GLU A 74 -3.71 9.79 6.72
CA GLU A 74 -2.85 10.98 6.60
C GLU A 74 -2.27 11.39 7.95
N LYS A 75 -3.09 11.40 9.01
CA LYS A 75 -2.65 11.74 10.37
C LYS A 75 -1.66 10.74 10.93
N VAL A 76 -1.95 9.44 10.83
CA VAL A 76 -1.13 8.37 11.42
C VAL A 76 0.20 8.25 10.69
N LEU A 77 0.18 8.27 9.35
CA LEU A 77 1.39 8.11 8.55
C LEU A 77 2.15 9.42 8.30
N LYS A 78 1.57 10.57 8.69
CA LYS A 78 2.12 11.92 8.42
C LYS A 78 2.42 12.14 6.95
N ILE A 79 1.47 11.75 6.10
CA ILE A 79 1.52 11.91 4.65
C ILE A 79 0.30 12.70 4.16
N GLU A 80 0.36 13.16 2.92
CA GLU A 80 -0.72 13.91 2.27
C GLU A 80 -1.21 13.20 1.02
N ASN A 81 -2.42 13.57 0.57
CA ASN A 81 -3.03 13.12 -0.68
C ASN A 81 -3.26 11.60 -0.73
N VAL A 82 -3.69 11.01 0.38
CA VAL A 82 -3.88 9.56 0.50
C VAL A 82 -4.85 9.02 -0.54
N ILE A 83 -5.93 9.74 -0.85
CA ILE A 83 -6.91 9.32 -1.87
C ILE A 83 -6.21 9.13 -3.23
N SER A 84 -5.40 10.11 -3.65
CA SER A 84 -4.66 10.04 -4.91
C SER A 84 -3.63 8.93 -4.90
N LYS A 85 -2.96 8.71 -3.76
CA LYS A 85 -1.98 7.61 -3.60
C LYS A 85 -2.66 6.25 -3.66
N ILE A 86 -3.80 6.05 -3.00
CA ILE A 86 -4.58 4.79 -3.08
C ILE A 86 -4.94 4.50 -4.53
N ARG A 87 -5.49 5.49 -5.25
CA ARG A 87 -5.86 5.36 -6.67
C ARG A 87 -4.65 5.04 -7.55
N TYR A 88 -3.53 5.73 -7.32
CA TYR A 88 -2.27 5.46 -8.03
C TYR A 88 -1.79 4.03 -7.79
N ILE A 89 -1.79 3.56 -6.54
CA ILE A 89 -1.39 2.20 -6.17
C ILE A 89 -2.33 1.17 -6.81
N GLN A 90 -3.64 1.38 -6.78
CA GLN A 90 -4.61 0.50 -7.43
C GLN A 90 -4.40 0.43 -8.94
N LYS A 91 -4.22 1.56 -9.63
CA LYS A 91 -3.93 1.61 -11.07
C LYS A 91 -2.64 0.84 -11.40
N MET A 92 -1.59 1.10 -10.63
CA MET A 92 -0.29 0.43 -10.80
C MET A 92 -0.40 -1.08 -10.60
N LEU A 93 -1.06 -1.54 -9.53
CA LEU A 93 -1.27 -2.96 -9.27
C LEU A 93 -2.14 -3.62 -10.34
N SER A 94 -3.19 -2.95 -10.80
CA SER A 94 -4.06 -3.45 -11.88
C SER A 94 -3.28 -3.63 -13.19
N SER A 95 -2.40 -2.68 -13.51
CA SER A 95 -1.46 -2.79 -14.62
C SER A 95 -0.49 -3.97 -14.44
N PHE A 96 0.09 -4.14 -13.25
CA PHE A 96 0.96 -5.28 -12.92
C PHE A 96 0.25 -6.64 -12.94
N MET A 97 -1.08 -6.65 -12.87
CA MET A 97 -1.93 -7.83 -12.98
C MET A 97 -2.41 -8.10 -14.42
N GLY A 98 -2.13 -7.19 -15.35
CA GLY A 98 -2.48 -7.33 -16.77
C GLY A 98 -3.96 -7.11 -17.07
N LEU A 99 -4.65 -6.25 -16.30
CA LEU A 99 -6.09 -6.00 -16.45
C LEU A 99 -6.46 -4.95 -17.52
N GLY A 100 -5.48 -4.48 -18.30
CA GLY A 100 -5.70 -3.41 -19.28
C GLY A 100 -6.18 -2.13 -18.61
N ASP A 101 -7.32 -1.61 -19.07
CA ASP A 101 -7.94 -0.39 -18.54
C ASP A 101 -8.83 -0.64 -17.30
N SER A 102 -9.05 -1.90 -16.92
CA SER A 102 -9.85 -2.26 -15.76
C SER A 102 -9.03 -2.25 -14.47
N TRP A 103 -9.69 -1.92 -13.36
CA TRP A 103 -9.09 -1.89 -12.04
C TRP A 103 -9.50 -3.11 -11.23
N ILE A 104 -8.66 -3.51 -10.28
CA ILE A 104 -8.97 -4.58 -9.32
C ILE A 104 -10.14 -4.11 -8.44
N ASP A 105 -11.16 -4.96 -8.28
CA ASP A 105 -12.30 -4.66 -7.41
C ASP A 105 -11.90 -4.58 -5.92
N GLU A 106 -12.75 -3.94 -5.13
CA GLU A 106 -12.50 -3.72 -3.71
C GLU A 106 -12.36 -5.02 -2.92
N ASN A 107 -13.17 -6.05 -3.22
CA ASN A 107 -13.10 -7.31 -2.48
C ASN A 107 -11.79 -8.04 -2.74
N SER A 108 -11.31 -8.08 -3.98
CA SER A 108 -10.01 -8.69 -4.30
C SER A 108 -8.86 -7.91 -3.67
N MET A 109 -8.90 -6.57 -3.69
CA MET A 109 -7.93 -5.73 -2.98
C MET A 109 -7.91 -6.05 -1.48
N LYS A 110 -9.08 -6.11 -0.85
CA LYS A 110 -9.21 -6.41 0.58
C LYS A 110 -8.65 -7.78 0.93
N ARG A 111 -9.02 -8.81 0.17
CA ARG A 111 -8.52 -10.18 0.40
C ARG A 111 -7.00 -10.25 0.24
N ALA A 112 -6.46 -9.64 -0.82
CA ALA A 112 -5.02 -9.63 -1.07
C ALA A 112 -4.23 -8.84 0.00
N CYS A 113 -4.75 -7.70 0.47
CA CYS A 113 -4.13 -6.93 1.55
C CYS A 113 -4.10 -7.72 2.86
N ASN A 114 -5.18 -8.45 3.19
CA ASN A 114 -5.20 -9.29 4.39
C ASN A 114 -4.16 -10.41 4.32
N ILE A 115 -4.04 -11.09 3.18
CA ILE A 115 -3.01 -12.11 2.98
C ILE A 115 -1.61 -11.48 3.11
N ALA A 116 -1.37 -10.35 2.44
CA ALA A 116 -0.09 -9.66 2.49
C ALA A 116 0.28 -9.20 3.90
N LEU A 117 -0.68 -8.72 4.69
CA LEU A 117 -0.47 -8.34 6.08
C LEU A 117 -0.09 -9.55 6.94
N ILE A 118 -0.81 -10.68 6.79
CA ILE A 118 -0.50 -11.93 7.51
C ILE A 118 0.94 -12.36 7.19
N GLU A 119 1.35 -12.34 5.92
CA GLU A 119 2.73 -12.67 5.54
C GLU A 119 3.75 -11.67 6.12
N ASP A 120 3.46 -10.37 6.14
CA ASP A 120 4.35 -9.33 6.68
C ASP A 120 4.54 -9.45 8.21
N ILE A 121 3.54 -9.97 8.94
CA ILE A 121 3.63 -10.15 10.39
C ILE A 121 4.19 -11.50 10.85
N LYS A 122 4.33 -12.51 9.97
CA LYS A 122 4.81 -13.86 10.33
C LYS A 122 6.17 -13.87 11.02
N ASP A 123 7.03 -12.91 10.69
CA ASP A 123 8.34 -12.79 11.31
C ASP A 123 8.26 -12.33 12.77
N TYR A 124 7.17 -11.64 13.16
CA TYR A 124 6.93 -11.20 14.54
C TYR A 124 6.43 -12.34 15.43
N ASP A 125 5.63 -13.26 14.89
CA ASP A 125 5.13 -14.43 15.63
C ASP A 125 6.25 -15.41 16.03
N ASN A 126 7.40 -15.33 15.34
CA ASN A 126 8.58 -16.14 15.63
C ASN A 126 9.60 -15.43 16.56
N ILE A 127 9.27 -14.25 17.09
CA ILE A 127 10.11 -13.59 18.09
C ILE A 127 10.04 -14.41 19.39
N LYS A 128 11.06 -15.23 19.63
CA LYS A 128 11.32 -15.77 20.97
C LYS A 128 11.48 -14.59 21.92
N VAL A 129 10.59 -14.47 22.89
CA VAL A 129 10.77 -13.58 24.04
C VAL A 129 12.03 -14.04 24.77
N LEU A 130 13.17 -13.44 24.42
CA LEU A 130 14.50 -13.84 24.93
C LEU A 130 14.63 -13.57 26.44
N HIS A 131 13.77 -12.71 26.99
CA HIS A 131 13.76 -12.40 28.40
C HIS A 131 12.34 -12.04 28.84
N GLU A 132 11.81 -12.79 29.82
CA GLU A 132 10.70 -12.27 30.61
C GLU A 132 11.24 -11.07 31.41
N PRO A 133 10.66 -9.87 31.24
CA PRO A 133 11.04 -8.75 32.08
C PRO A 133 10.75 -9.09 33.55
N ASN A 134 11.79 -9.01 34.39
CA ASN A 134 11.63 -9.15 35.84
C ASN A 134 10.92 -7.90 36.36
N TYR A 135 9.58 -7.95 36.43
CA TYR A 135 8.81 -6.91 37.09
C TYR A 135 9.14 -6.91 38.60
N SER A 136 9.52 -5.76 39.14
CA SER A 136 9.68 -5.63 40.59
C SER A 136 8.33 -5.91 41.24
N LYS A 137 8.30 -6.81 42.22
CA LYS A 137 7.08 -7.14 42.99
C LYS A 137 6.63 -6.01 43.93
N SER A 138 7.15 -4.81 43.74
CA SER A 138 6.97 -3.67 44.63
C SER A 138 6.22 -2.57 43.87
N PHE A 139 4.91 -2.77 43.71
CA PHE A 139 3.99 -1.65 43.68
C PHE A 139 3.65 -1.34 45.14
N TRP A 140 4.32 -0.35 45.70
CA TRP A 140 3.97 0.30 46.97
C TRP A 140 3.62 1.75 46.68
#